data_AF-A0A1L9B648-F1
#
_entry.id   AF-A0A1L9B648-F1
#
_cell.length_a   1.000
_cell.length_b   1.000
_cell.length_c   1.000
_cell.angle_alpha   90.00
_cell.angle_beta   90.00
_cell.angle_gamma   90.00
#
_symmetry.space_group_name_H-M   'P 1'
#
loop_
_entity.id
_entity.type
_entity.pdbx_description
1 polymer ?
#
loop_
_entity_poly.entity_id
_entity_poly.type
_entity_poly.pdbx_seq_one_letter_code
_entity_poly.pdbx_strand_id
1 'polypeptide(L)'
;MRPLLVSAVLAALCPLSAAAQESAEPKPRQVKTVPALGREPKLDGNLKDLPATLTLKSPAAPEASASFTARVGWRKETLYVGVEATDDQPQSGDVLTLTLFFPDAGVTASGHVFRFAFDGKRASPPDSGTSAFAQKQVDVGVQRQDNRLTFEVAIPARALPRFPAVDALNLDLCLTYEDVDADTRPPAVSNCKSGGMVGEVLRLPDEFRRGLKLKPPEGVTGLEGRVGGWLGYGVLHYPSWVEADAPLTPASLESLVAVRPFKASEAGVNIPETLTLPGGKPLVLVLSGANPYTGGTCDSEKELRLGVYLVKGKTAQRVLEWPAATCALGRTTSLELDETGSLSISYSNGPTVNFAWSEDHFERTELGMR
;
A
#
# COMPACT_ATOMS: atom_id res chain seq x y z
N MET A 1 -32.94 53.78 63.10
CA MET A 1 -33.12 52.58 63.95
C MET A 1 -32.94 51.35 63.07
N ARG A 2 -31.99 50.45 63.39
CA ARG A 2 -31.89 49.07 62.84
C ARG A 2 -33.02 48.20 63.44
N PRO A 3 -33.36 46.98 62.94
CA PRO A 3 -32.53 46.08 62.12
C PRO A 3 -33.23 45.29 60.97
N LEU A 4 -32.35 44.73 60.13
CA LEU A 4 -32.33 43.40 59.48
C LEU A 4 -33.61 42.58 59.40
N LEU A 5 -33.90 42.06 58.20
CA LEU A 5 -34.19 40.64 58.01
C LEU A 5 -33.65 40.16 56.66
N VAL A 6 -32.81 39.15 56.76
CA VAL A 6 -32.13 38.39 55.72
C VAL A 6 -33.15 37.47 55.04
N SER A 7 -33.13 37.37 53.72
CA SER A 7 -33.68 36.20 53.05
C SER A 7 -32.88 35.88 51.79
N ALA A 8 -32.24 34.73 51.82
CA ALA A 8 -31.38 34.18 50.78
C ALA A 8 -32.23 33.72 49.59
N VAL A 9 -31.92 34.20 48.38
CA VAL A 9 -32.43 33.62 47.14
C VAL A 9 -31.38 32.60 46.69
N LEU A 10 -31.68 31.33 46.93
CA LEU A 10 -30.90 30.19 46.43
C LEU A 10 -31.05 30.13 44.91
N ALA A 11 -29.91 30.09 44.23
CA ALA A 11 -29.78 29.91 42.80
C ALA A 11 -30.36 28.56 42.35
N ALA A 12 -31.35 28.60 41.45
CA ALA A 12 -31.73 27.48 40.60
C ALA A 12 -31.19 27.76 39.19
N LEU A 13 -29.90 27.51 38.98
CA LEU A 13 -29.29 27.40 37.66
C LEU A 13 -29.11 25.92 37.38
N CYS A 14 -29.94 25.39 36.49
CA CYS A 14 -29.84 24.03 35.96
C CYS A 14 -28.42 23.75 35.44
N PRO A 15 -27.75 22.67 35.87
CA PRO A 15 -26.60 22.18 35.14
C PRO A 15 -27.14 21.52 33.87
N LEU A 16 -26.85 22.15 32.72
CA LEU A 16 -26.81 21.46 31.44
C LEU A 16 -25.78 20.34 31.57
N SER A 17 -26.27 19.12 31.81
CA SER A 17 -25.47 17.90 31.71
C SER A 17 -25.01 17.78 30.27
N ALA A 18 -23.82 18.28 29.98
CA ALA A 18 -23.04 17.90 28.82
C ALA A 18 -22.75 16.41 28.95
N ALA A 19 -23.62 15.58 28.37
CA ALA A 19 -23.30 14.20 28.09
C ALA A 19 -22.18 14.21 27.07
N ALA A 20 -20.94 14.16 27.57
CA ALA A 20 -19.81 13.70 26.80
C ALA A 20 -20.18 12.30 26.29
N GLN A 21 -20.53 12.19 25.01
CA GLN A 21 -20.46 10.91 24.32
C GLN A 21 -18.99 10.50 24.37
N GLU A 22 -18.63 9.67 25.35
CA GLU A 22 -17.49 8.78 25.21
C GLU A 22 -17.69 8.06 23.87
N SER A 23 -16.91 8.46 22.87
CA SER A 23 -16.71 7.66 21.68
C SER A 23 -16.14 6.34 22.15
N ALA A 24 -17.00 5.34 22.30
CA ALA A 24 -16.56 3.99 22.59
C ALA A 24 -15.57 3.61 21.49
N GLU A 25 -14.28 3.49 21.86
CA GLU A 25 -13.29 2.96 20.94
C GLU A 25 -13.81 1.61 20.44
N PRO A 26 -13.86 1.40 19.11
CA PRO A 26 -14.35 0.15 18.58
C PRO A 26 -13.49 -0.99 19.14
N LYS A 27 -14.13 -1.98 19.77
CA LYS A 27 -13.44 -3.15 20.31
C LYS A 27 -12.52 -3.76 19.25
N PRO A 28 -11.27 -4.14 19.61
CA PRO A 28 -10.36 -4.75 18.66
C PRO A 28 -10.98 -6.03 18.08
N ARG A 29 -10.92 -6.17 16.74
CA ARG A 29 -11.47 -7.33 16.02
C ARG A 29 -10.74 -8.60 16.47
N GLN A 30 -11.48 -9.69 16.59
CA GLN A 30 -10.90 -11.00 16.86
C GLN A 30 -9.96 -11.40 15.71
N VAL A 31 -8.77 -11.90 16.04
CA VAL A 31 -7.75 -12.28 15.05
C VAL A 31 -7.78 -13.77 14.81
N LYS A 32 -7.73 -14.19 13.54
CA LYS A 32 -7.69 -15.59 13.13
C LYS A 32 -6.48 -15.87 12.23
N THR A 33 -5.62 -16.76 12.69
CA THR A 33 -4.40 -17.12 11.96
C THR A 33 -4.72 -17.92 10.69
N VAL A 34 -4.12 -17.53 9.57
CA VAL A 34 -4.21 -18.28 8.31
C VAL A 34 -3.35 -19.56 8.42
N PRO A 35 -3.93 -20.74 8.18
CA PRO A 35 -3.23 -22.01 8.36
C PRO A 35 -2.22 -22.28 7.25
N ALA A 36 -1.09 -22.90 7.61
CA ALA A 36 -0.09 -23.36 6.65
C ALA A 36 -0.56 -24.64 5.94
N LEU A 37 -0.30 -24.75 4.64
CA LEU A 37 -0.66 -25.90 3.82
C LEU A 37 0.50 -26.89 3.68
N GLY A 38 0.20 -28.18 3.83
CA GLY A 38 1.20 -29.27 3.71
C GLY A 38 1.75 -29.46 2.29
N ARG A 39 1.03 -29.01 1.26
CA ARG A 39 1.45 -28.97 -0.15
C ARG A 39 0.89 -27.73 -0.86
N GLU A 40 1.49 -27.38 -1.98
CA GLU A 40 0.94 -26.36 -2.89
C GLU A 40 -0.31 -26.93 -3.57
N PRO A 41 -1.47 -26.24 -3.50
CA PRO A 41 -2.66 -26.63 -4.24
C PRO A 41 -2.42 -26.60 -5.75
N LYS A 42 -3.02 -27.55 -6.46
CA LYS A 42 -3.08 -27.50 -7.92
C LYS A 42 -4.23 -26.58 -8.31
N LEU A 43 -3.97 -25.58 -9.15
CA LEU A 43 -4.99 -24.63 -9.60
C LEU A 43 -5.82 -25.23 -10.74
N ASP A 44 -6.72 -26.17 -10.41
CA ASP A 44 -7.60 -26.81 -11.38
C ASP A 44 -9.10 -26.63 -11.08
N GLY A 45 -9.42 -25.80 -10.08
CA GLY A 45 -10.79 -25.48 -9.69
C GLY A 45 -11.41 -26.52 -8.76
N ASN A 46 -10.60 -27.40 -8.16
CA ASN A 46 -11.04 -28.46 -7.27
C ASN A 46 -10.41 -28.32 -5.88
N LEU A 47 -11.23 -27.85 -4.93
CA LEU A 47 -10.79 -27.51 -3.56
C LEU A 47 -10.33 -28.70 -2.70
N LYS A 48 -10.14 -29.90 -3.23
CA LYS A 48 -9.65 -31.07 -2.47
C LYS A 48 -8.26 -30.84 -1.88
N ASP A 49 -7.42 -30.08 -2.58
CA ASP A 49 -6.06 -29.80 -2.13
C ASP A 49 -5.99 -28.61 -1.15
N LEU A 50 -7.11 -27.90 -0.96
CA LEU A 50 -7.26 -26.79 -0.04
C LEU A 50 -8.26 -27.13 1.10
N PRO A 51 -7.78 -27.62 2.26
CA PRO A 51 -8.64 -28.07 3.35
C PRO A 51 -9.41 -26.90 4.00
N ALA A 52 -10.61 -27.16 4.48
CA ALA A 52 -11.50 -26.18 5.12
C ALA A 52 -11.14 -25.89 6.59
N THR A 53 -9.85 -25.66 6.89
CA THR A 53 -9.36 -25.34 8.24
C THR A 53 -9.66 -23.90 8.65
N LEU A 54 -9.68 -22.99 7.67
CA LEU A 54 -10.14 -21.61 7.82
C LEU A 54 -11.18 -21.34 6.75
N THR A 55 -12.43 -21.09 7.17
CA THR A 55 -13.56 -20.86 6.27
C THR A 55 -14.17 -19.47 6.48
N LEU A 56 -14.42 -18.77 5.38
CA LEU A 56 -15.19 -17.54 5.31
C LEU A 56 -16.51 -17.84 4.59
N LYS A 57 -17.60 -17.18 4.97
CA LYS A 57 -18.92 -17.38 4.36
C LYS A 57 -19.52 -16.03 3.99
N SER A 58 -20.32 -16.00 2.92
CA SER A 58 -21.19 -14.86 2.67
C SER A 58 -22.19 -14.69 3.83
N PRO A 59 -22.48 -13.45 4.25
CA PRO A 59 -23.61 -13.19 5.14
C PRO A 59 -24.92 -13.69 4.54
N ALA A 60 -25.88 -14.03 5.39
CA ALA A 60 -27.22 -14.34 4.91
C ALA A 60 -27.86 -13.08 4.32
N ALA A 61 -28.26 -13.15 3.04
CA ALA A 61 -28.93 -12.07 2.33
C ALA A 61 -30.22 -12.64 1.70
N PRO A 62 -31.40 -12.39 2.28
CA PRO A 62 -32.66 -13.01 1.82
C PRO A 62 -33.05 -12.69 0.37
N GLU A 63 -32.56 -11.57 -0.15
CA GLU A 63 -32.82 -11.10 -1.52
C GLU A 63 -31.75 -11.54 -2.53
N ALA A 64 -30.68 -12.22 -2.07
CA ALA A 64 -29.66 -12.77 -2.95
C ALA A 64 -29.97 -14.22 -3.32
N SER A 65 -29.88 -14.51 -4.62
CA SER A 65 -29.90 -15.86 -5.21
C SER A 65 -28.58 -16.61 -5.00
N ALA A 66 -27.47 -15.87 -4.94
CA ALA A 66 -26.13 -16.43 -4.81
C ALA A 66 -25.64 -16.53 -3.35
N SER A 67 -24.66 -17.40 -3.13
CA SER A 67 -23.90 -17.49 -1.87
C SER A 67 -22.48 -17.97 -2.13
N PHE A 68 -21.56 -17.77 -1.19
CA PHE A 68 -20.23 -18.35 -1.29
C PHE A 68 -19.69 -18.89 0.03
N THR A 69 -18.83 -19.88 -0.10
CA THR A 69 -17.93 -20.34 0.96
C THR A 69 -16.50 -20.28 0.46
N ALA A 70 -15.60 -19.69 1.24
CA ALA A 70 -14.19 -19.60 0.90
C ALA A 70 -13.30 -20.29 1.94
N ARG A 71 -12.20 -20.86 1.46
CA ARG A 71 -11.14 -21.50 2.24
C ARG A 71 -9.86 -20.72 2.02
N VAL A 72 -9.10 -20.50 3.09
CA VAL A 72 -7.88 -19.69 3.02
C VAL A 72 -6.73 -20.45 3.66
N GLY A 73 -5.60 -20.48 2.99
CA GLY A 73 -4.37 -21.08 3.51
C GLY A 73 -3.15 -20.45 2.88
N TRP A 74 -1.96 -20.72 3.41
CA TRP A 74 -0.72 -20.23 2.83
C TRP A 74 0.33 -21.33 2.72
N ARG A 75 1.23 -21.20 1.75
CA ARG A 75 2.43 -22.04 1.65
C ARG A 75 3.57 -21.22 1.08
N LYS A 76 4.73 -21.29 1.75
CA LYS A 76 5.91 -20.46 1.44
C LYS A 76 5.47 -18.97 1.42
N GLU A 77 5.71 -18.26 0.33
CA GLU A 77 5.32 -16.87 0.10
C GLU A 77 4.02 -16.70 -0.71
N THR A 78 3.14 -17.71 -0.75
CA THR A 78 1.87 -17.63 -1.51
C THR A 78 0.65 -17.83 -0.61
N LEU A 79 -0.31 -16.91 -0.73
CA LEU A 79 -1.65 -17.01 -0.16
C LEU A 79 -2.55 -17.73 -1.17
N TYR A 80 -3.27 -18.75 -0.72
CA TYR A 80 -4.22 -19.50 -1.53
C TYR A 80 -5.64 -19.24 -1.01
N VAL A 81 -6.54 -18.89 -1.93
CA VAL A 81 -7.95 -18.66 -1.65
C VAL A 81 -8.78 -19.54 -2.57
N GLY A 82 -9.52 -20.47 -1.99
CA GLY A 82 -10.45 -21.32 -2.71
C GLY A 82 -11.88 -20.88 -2.44
N VAL A 83 -12.64 -20.51 -3.46
CA VAL A 83 -14.02 -20.02 -3.32
C VAL A 83 -14.95 -20.97 -4.06
N GLU A 84 -15.98 -21.48 -3.38
CA GLU A 84 -17.12 -22.14 -4.00
C GLU A 84 -18.30 -21.15 -3.94
N ALA A 85 -18.68 -20.60 -5.09
CA ALA A 85 -19.89 -19.81 -5.25
C ALA A 85 -21.02 -20.73 -5.73
N THR A 86 -22.20 -20.58 -5.15
CA THR A 86 -23.43 -21.25 -5.58
C THR A 86 -24.40 -20.20 -6.06
N ASP A 87 -24.98 -20.44 -7.22
CA ASP A 87 -25.78 -19.50 -8.00
C ASP A 87 -26.81 -20.32 -8.79
N ASP A 88 -28.05 -19.86 -8.94
CA ASP A 88 -29.08 -20.60 -9.64
C ASP A 88 -28.84 -20.67 -11.16
N GLN A 89 -28.13 -19.71 -11.73
CA GLN A 89 -27.79 -19.67 -13.16
C GLN A 89 -26.38 -19.14 -13.41
N PRO A 90 -25.31 -19.93 -13.15
CA PRO A 90 -23.95 -19.45 -13.41
C PRO A 90 -23.76 -19.03 -14.88
N GLN A 91 -23.45 -17.77 -15.13
CA GLN A 91 -23.29 -17.18 -16.46
C GLN A 91 -21.89 -16.64 -16.70
N SER A 92 -21.66 -16.14 -17.91
CA SER A 92 -20.40 -15.50 -18.28
C SER A 92 -20.21 -14.11 -17.67
N GLY A 93 -21.32 -13.50 -17.25
CA GLY A 93 -21.36 -12.20 -16.58
C GLY A 93 -20.96 -12.26 -15.12
N ASP A 94 -21.00 -13.43 -14.47
CA ASP A 94 -20.73 -13.55 -13.05
C ASP A 94 -19.28 -13.25 -12.72
N VAL A 95 -19.09 -12.51 -11.63
CA VAL A 95 -17.75 -12.07 -11.23
C VAL A 95 -17.53 -12.28 -9.74
N LEU A 96 -16.48 -13.04 -9.44
CA LEU A 96 -15.87 -13.07 -8.13
C LEU A 96 -14.82 -11.94 -8.03
N THR A 97 -14.99 -11.06 -7.06
CA THR A 97 -14.04 -10.00 -6.71
C THR A 97 -13.39 -10.29 -5.37
N LEU A 98 -12.05 -10.40 -5.36
CA LEU A 98 -11.21 -10.51 -4.17
C LEU A 98 -10.58 -9.14 -3.90
N THR A 99 -10.82 -8.56 -2.73
CA THR A 99 -10.12 -7.35 -2.28
C THR A 99 -9.27 -7.68 -1.06
N LEU A 100 -7.98 -7.38 -1.14
CA LEU A 100 -6.99 -7.60 -0.07
C LEU A 100 -6.54 -6.25 0.46
N PHE A 101 -6.45 -6.12 1.78
CA PHE A 101 -5.96 -4.90 2.42
C PHE A 101 -5.28 -5.22 3.75
N PHE A 102 -4.12 -4.58 4.00
CA PHE A 102 -3.42 -4.66 5.28
C PHE A 102 -3.69 -3.35 6.05
N PRO A 103 -4.64 -3.31 6.99
CA PRO A 103 -4.97 -2.08 7.73
C PRO A 103 -3.78 -1.48 8.47
N ASP A 104 -2.83 -2.32 8.88
CA ASP A 104 -1.65 -1.91 9.65
C ASP A 104 -0.45 -1.54 8.75
N ALA A 105 -0.59 -1.54 7.42
CA ALA A 105 0.50 -1.18 6.50
C ALA A 105 0.76 0.33 6.36
N GLY A 106 0.08 1.14 7.16
CA GLY A 106 0.17 2.61 7.18
C GLY A 106 -0.93 3.31 6.39
N VAL A 107 -1.18 4.57 6.72
CA VAL A 107 -2.33 5.36 6.24
C VAL A 107 -2.35 5.63 4.72
N THR A 108 -1.24 5.38 4.03
CA THR A 108 -1.12 5.55 2.57
C THR A 108 -1.11 4.22 1.81
N ALA A 109 -1.15 3.09 2.51
CA ALA A 109 -1.27 1.79 1.87
C ALA A 109 -2.68 1.64 1.29
N SER A 110 -2.78 1.27 0.01
CA SER A 110 -4.03 0.90 -0.64
C SER A 110 -4.17 -0.62 -0.71
N GLY A 111 -5.41 -1.10 -0.80
CA GLY A 111 -5.66 -2.51 -1.09
C GLY A 111 -5.41 -2.88 -2.56
N HIS A 112 -5.45 -4.17 -2.86
CA HIS A 112 -5.52 -4.69 -4.24
C HIS A 112 -6.85 -5.39 -4.45
N VAL A 113 -7.38 -5.28 -5.66
CA VAL A 113 -8.64 -5.87 -6.13
C VAL A 113 -8.32 -6.81 -7.29
N PHE A 114 -8.70 -8.07 -7.20
CA PHE A 114 -8.58 -9.06 -8.26
C PHE A 114 -9.98 -9.55 -8.65
N ARG A 115 -10.23 -9.73 -9.95
CA ARG A 115 -11.54 -10.14 -10.47
C ARG A 115 -11.40 -11.41 -11.29
N PHE A 116 -12.36 -12.30 -11.15
CA PHE A 116 -12.39 -13.61 -11.82
C PHE A 116 -13.80 -13.92 -12.28
N ALA A 117 -13.93 -14.56 -13.43
CA ALA A 117 -15.17 -15.10 -13.96
C ALA A 117 -14.95 -16.58 -14.34
N PHE A 118 -15.96 -17.24 -14.89
CA PHE A 118 -15.89 -18.67 -15.23
C PHE A 118 -14.77 -19.03 -16.22
N ASP A 119 -14.33 -18.08 -17.04
CA ASP A 119 -13.25 -18.20 -18.03
C ASP A 119 -11.88 -17.68 -17.52
N GLY A 120 -11.80 -17.35 -16.23
CA GLY A 120 -10.55 -16.98 -15.56
C GLY A 120 -10.44 -15.50 -15.17
N LYS A 121 -9.23 -14.94 -15.30
CA LYS A 121 -8.90 -13.59 -14.80
C LYS A 121 -9.62 -12.49 -15.58
N ARG A 122 -10.11 -11.49 -14.86
CA ARG A 122 -10.65 -10.23 -15.39
C ARG A 122 -9.77 -9.05 -14.99
N ALA A 123 -9.87 -7.96 -15.76
CA ALA A 123 -9.23 -6.69 -15.42
C ALA A 123 -9.73 -6.16 -14.06
N SER A 124 -8.80 -5.78 -13.20
CA SER A 124 -9.13 -5.01 -12.00
C SER A 124 -9.66 -3.62 -12.40
N PRO A 125 -10.56 -3.01 -11.61
CA PRO A 125 -11.05 -1.66 -11.90
C PRO A 125 -9.87 -0.66 -11.94
N PRO A 126 -9.84 0.30 -12.88
CA PRO A 126 -8.74 1.27 -13.00
C PRO A 126 -8.48 2.04 -11.70
N ASP A 127 -9.54 2.36 -10.97
CA ASP A 127 -9.47 3.17 -9.74
C ASP A 127 -9.20 2.33 -8.47
N SER A 128 -8.98 1.02 -8.61
CA SER A 128 -8.74 0.12 -7.47
C SER A 128 -7.35 0.23 -6.85
N GLY A 129 -6.40 0.88 -7.52
CA GLY A 129 -4.99 0.92 -7.10
C GLY A 129 -4.22 -0.38 -7.40
N THR A 130 -4.86 -1.41 -7.96
CA THR A 130 -4.19 -2.67 -8.32
C THR A 130 -3.30 -2.47 -9.54
N SER A 131 -1.99 -2.66 -9.36
CA SER A 131 -1.04 -2.54 -10.48
C SER A 131 -1.20 -3.69 -11.49
N ALA A 132 -0.96 -3.40 -12.77
CA ALA A 132 -0.91 -4.42 -13.83
C ALA A 132 0.13 -5.53 -13.53
N PHE A 133 1.21 -5.16 -12.83
CA PHE A 133 2.21 -6.11 -12.33
C PHE A 133 1.57 -7.10 -11.35
N ALA A 134 0.93 -6.62 -10.28
CA ALA A 134 0.30 -7.47 -9.29
C ALA A 134 -0.75 -8.39 -9.92
N GLN A 135 -1.56 -7.86 -10.84
CA GLN A 135 -2.58 -8.64 -11.55
C GLN A 135 -1.99 -9.77 -12.39
N LYS A 136 -0.83 -9.56 -13.03
CA LYS A 136 -0.15 -10.57 -13.83
C LYS A 136 0.37 -11.74 -12.98
N GLN A 137 0.73 -11.48 -11.72
CA GLN A 137 1.31 -12.46 -10.80
C GLN A 137 0.29 -13.40 -10.17
N VAL A 138 -0.98 -13.01 -10.13
CA VAL A 138 -2.05 -13.85 -9.56
C VAL A 138 -2.47 -14.87 -10.59
N ASP A 139 -2.63 -16.12 -10.18
CA ASP A 139 -3.15 -17.19 -11.02
C ASP A 139 -4.42 -17.79 -10.45
N VAL A 140 -5.23 -18.39 -11.33
CA VAL A 140 -6.53 -18.95 -10.98
C VAL A 140 -6.80 -20.25 -11.74
N GLY A 141 -7.30 -21.26 -11.02
CA GLY A 141 -8.01 -22.41 -11.60
C GLY A 141 -9.50 -22.21 -11.42
N VAL A 142 -10.29 -22.44 -12.47
CA VAL A 142 -11.75 -22.27 -12.42
C VAL A 142 -12.42 -23.54 -12.88
N GLN A 143 -13.43 -23.98 -12.13
CA GLN A 143 -14.28 -25.10 -12.50
C GLN A 143 -15.74 -24.71 -12.32
N ARG A 144 -16.53 -24.95 -13.36
CA ARG A 144 -17.99 -24.86 -13.30
C ARG A 144 -18.58 -26.26 -13.18
N GLN A 145 -19.49 -26.44 -12.24
CA GLN A 145 -20.24 -27.68 -12.07
C GLN A 145 -21.68 -27.34 -11.70
N ASP A 146 -22.63 -27.66 -12.59
CA ASP A 146 -24.05 -27.40 -12.40
C ASP A 146 -24.31 -25.92 -12.01
N ASN A 147 -24.75 -25.70 -10.77
CA ASN A 147 -25.09 -24.43 -10.15
C ASN A 147 -23.95 -23.85 -9.29
N ARG A 148 -22.72 -24.36 -9.48
CA ARG A 148 -21.54 -23.95 -8.73
C ARG A 148 -20.42 -23.46 -9.62
N LEU A 149 -19.76 -22.42 -9.13
CA LEU A 149 -18.53 -21.90 -9.70
C LEU A 149 -17.43 -21.94 -8.64
N THR A 150 -16.38 -22.70 -8.92
CA THR A 150 -15.26 -22.89 -8.01
C THR A 150 -14.03 -22.18 -8.56
N PHE A 151 -13.39 -21.41 -7.69
CA PHE A 151 -12.17 -20.66 -7.99
C PHE A 151 -11.06 -21.11 -7.03
N GLU A 152 -9.88 -21.40 -7.55
CA GLU A 152 -8.66 -21.59 -6.77
C GLU A 152 -7.66 -20.53 -7.16
N VAL A 153 -7.45 -19.55 -6.29
CA VAL A 153 -6.61 -18.37 -6.56
C VAL A 153 -5.29 -18.50 -5.79
N ALA A 154 -4.18 -18.33 -6.50
CA ALA A 154 -2.84 -18.21 -5.91
C ALA A 154 -2.38 -16.75 -5.98
N ILE A 155 -2.09 -16.16 -4.82
CA ILE A 155 -1.65 -14.77 -4.68
C ILE A 155 -0.24 -14.80 -4.06
N PRO A 156 0.82 -14.74 -4.88
CA PRO A 156 2.18 -14.68 -4.35
C PRO A 156 2.40 -13.35 -3.61
N ALA A 157 3.36 -13.31 -2.68
CA ALA A 157 3.64 -12.12 -1.88
C ALA A 157 3.93 -10.85 -2.72
N ARG A 158 4.48 -11.02 -3.93
CA ARG A 158 4.72 -9.92 -4.88
C ARG A 158 3.45 -9.29 -5.45
N ALA A 159 2.33 -10.02 -5.39
CA ALA A 159 1.02 -9.55 -5.81
C ALA A 159 0.22 -8.93 -4.65
N LEU A 160 0.67 -9.08 -3.41
CA LEU A 160 0.00 -8.47 -2.26
C LEU A 160 0.10 -6.94 -2.34
N PRO A 161 -0.91 -6.22 -1.83
CA PRO A 161 -0.77 -4.80 -1.54
C PRO A 161 0.35 -4.59 -0.51
N ARG A 162 0.75 -3.33 -0.33
CA ARG A 162 1.75 -2.98 0.70
C ARG A 162 1.36 -3.62 2.03
N PHE A 163 2.29 -4.32 2.66
CA PHE A 163 2.08 -5.02 3.93
C PHE A 163 3.18 -4.66 4.94
N PRO A 164 2.94 -4.83 6.25
CA PRO A 164 3.90 -4.46 7.27
C PRO A 164 5.25 -5.19 7.14
N ALA A 165 6.35 -4.45 7.26
CA ALA A 165 7.71 -4.98 7.24
C ALA A 165 8.08 -5.68 8.57
N VAL A 166 7.53 -5.18 9.69
CA VAL A 166 7.84 -5.67 11.05
C VAL A 166 6.58 -6.04 11.83
N ASP A 167 5.50 -5.26 11.73
CA ASP A 167 4.28 -5.50 12.50
C ASP A 167 3.51 -6.75 12.05
N ALA A 168 2.46 -7.10 12.80
CA ALA A 168 1.61 -8.23 12.49
C ALA A 168 0.99 -8.10 11.09
N LEU A 169 1.01 -9.18 10.31
CA LEU A 169 0.41 -9.23 8.98
C LEU A 169 -1.10 -9.46 9.07
N ASN A 170 -1.81 -8.50 9.67
CA ASN A 170 -3.26 -8.51 9.71
C ASN A 170 -3.81 -8.14 8.33
N LEU A 171 -4.72 -8.95 7.82
CA LEU A 171 -5.25 -8.93 6.46
C LEU A 171 -6.77 -8.97 6.49
N ASP A 172 -7.39 -8.03 5.80
CA ASP A 172 -8.78 -8.13 5.37
C ASP A 172 -8.83 -8.79 4.00
N LEU A 173 -9.56 -9.92 3.91
CA LEU A 173 -9.85 -10.62 2.67
C LEU A 173 -11.35 -10.50 2.37
N CYS A 174 -11.66 -9.52 1.56
CA CYS A 174 -12.99 -9.26 1.06
C CYS A 174 -13.29 -10.09 -0.18
N LEU A 175 -14.45 -10.71 -0.18
CA LEU A 175 -14.99 -11.53 -1.24
C LEU A 175 -16.36 -10.97 -1.58
N THR A 176 -16.54 -10.60 -2.83
CA THR A 176 -17.83 -10.16 -3.37
C THR A 176 -18.13 -10.99 -4.61
N TYR A 177 -19.28 -11.64 -4.64
CA TYR A 177 -19.75 -12.36 -5.81
C TYR A 177 -20.92 -11.59 -6.42
N GLU A 178 -20.73 -11.15 -7.65
CA GLU A 178 -21.74 -10.48 -8.47
C GLU A 178 -22.41 -11.54 -9.34
N ASP A 179 -23.69 -11.79 -9.06
CA ASP A 179 -24.60 -12.59 -9.89
C ASP A 179 -25.12 -11.69 -11.03
N VAL A 180 -24.84 -12.09 -12.27
CA VAL A 180 -25.24 -11.36 -13.47
C VAL A 180 -25.94 -12.31 -14.43
N ASP A 181 -27.21 -12.52 -14.15
CA ASP A 181 -28.17 -13.11 -15.07
C ASP A 181 -28.41 -12.25 -16.33
N ALA A 182 -28.95 -12.89 -17.37
CA ALA A 182 -29.19 -12.25 -18.66
C ALA A 182 -30.08 -10.99 -18.59
N ASP A 183 -31.14 -11.02 -17.78
CA ASP A 183 -32.15 -9.94 -17.69
C ASP A 183 -32.27 -9.34 -16.27
N THR A 184 -31.52 -9.88 -15.31
CA THR A 184 -31.57 -9.49 -13.89
C THR A 184 -30.18 -9.30 -13.32
N ARG A 185 -30.04 -8.45 -12.31
CA ARG A 185 -28.80 -8.32 -11.55
C ARG A 185 -29.12 -8.34 -10.07
N PRO A 186 -29.24 -9.54 -9.47
CA PRO A 186 -29.50 -9.69 -8.06
C PRO A 186 -28.45 -8.95 -7.21
N PRO A 187 -28.77 -8.60 -5.94
CA PRO A 187 -27.80 -7.97 -5.05
C PRO A 187 -26.56 -8.85 -4.87
N ALA A 188 -25.37 -8.26 -5.06
CA ALA A 188 -24.12 -8.96 -4.84
C ALA A 188 -23.98 -9.41 -3.37
N VAL A 189 -23.45 -10.61 -3.16
CA VAL A 189 -23.13 -11.11 -1.82
C VAL A 189 -21.69 -10.78 -1.47
N SER A 190 -21.48 -10.17 -0.29
CA SER A 190 -20.16 -9.74 0.17
C SER A 190 -19.95 -10.00 1.65
N ASN A 191 -18.76 -10.47 2.04
CA ASN A 191 -18.35 -10.54 3.45
C ASN A 191 -17.76 -9.22 3.98
N CYS A 192 -17.86 -8.12 3.22
CA CYS A 192 -17.29 -6.84 3.58
C CYS A 192 -18.31 -5.72 3.72
N LYS A 193 -18.01 -4.79 4.62
CA LYS A 193 -18.81 -3.60 4.89
C LYS A 193 -17.88 -2.41 5.13
N SER A 194 -18.18 -1.28 4.51
CA SER A 194 -17.43 -0.03 4.69
C SER A 194 -15.91 -0.16 4.45
N GLY A 195 -15.51 -1.02 3.50
CA GLY A 195 -14.11 -1.20 3.11
C GLY A 195 -13.30 -2.22 3.93
N GLY A 196 -13.91 -2.91 4.91
CA GLY A 196 -13.26 -3.95 5.70
C GLY A 196 -14.06 -5.23 5.80
N MET A 197 -13.38 -6.33 6.14
CA MET A 197 -14.02 -7.61 6.39
C MET A 197 -14.84 -7.57 7.68
N VAL A 198 -16.08 -8.05 7.60
CA VAL A 198 -16.98 -8.12 8.75
C VAL A 198 -16.55 -9.26 9.68
N GLY A 199 -16.42 -8.96 10.97
CA GLY A 199 -16.11 -9.96 11.99
C GLY A 199 -14.61 -10.05 12.28
N GLU A 200 -14.05 -11.25 12.12
CA GLU A 200 -12.65 -11.56 12.46
C GLU A 200 -11.69 -10.98 11.40
N VAL A 201 -10.50 -10.51 11.80
CA VAL A 201 -9.41 -10.17 10.87
C VAL A 201 -8.50 -11.38 10.68
N LEU A 202 -7.99 -11.60 9.47
CA LEU A 202 -7.05 -12.70 9.22
C LEU A 202 -5.63 -12.28 9.59
N ARG A 203 -4.81 -13.21 10.06
CA ARG A 203 -3.37 -12.97 10.29
C ARG A 203 -2.52 -13.97 9.52
N LEU A 204 -1.72 -13.46 8.59
CA LEU A 204 -0.63 -14.25 8.01
C LEU A 204 0.48 -14.43 9.06
N PRO A 205 1.04 -15.64 9.24
CA PRO A 205 2.15 -15.85 10.16
C PRO A 205 3.42 -15.14 9.69
N ASP A 206 4.29 -14.75 10.63
CA ASP A 206 5.56 -14.08 10.31
C ASP A 206 6.48 -14.95 9.43
N GLU A 207 6.33 -16.28 9.49
CA GLU A 207 7.00 -17.24 8.61
C GLU A 207 6.78 -16.94 7.13
N PHE A 208 5.58 -16.47 6.76
CA PHE A 208 5.25 -16.05 5.40
C PHE A 208 6.20 -14.94 4.92
N ARG A 209 6.33 -13.88 5.73
CA ARG A 209 7.22 -12.74 5.43
C ARG A 209 8.70 -13.11 5.54
N ARG A 210 9.09 -13.92 6.53
CA ARG A 210 10.49 -14.40 6.66
C ARG A 210 10.93 -15.22 5.46
N GLY A 211 10.01 -15.93 4.79
CA GLY A 211 10.26 -16.67 3.55
C GLY A 211 10.80 -15.80 2.40
N LEU A 212 10.49 -14.49 2.41
CA LEU A 212 10.94 -13.53 1.40
C LEU A 212 12.44 -13.22 1.48
N LYS A 213 13.08 -13.49 2.63
CA LYS A 213 14.50 -13.22 2.91
C LYS A 213 14.92 -11.75 2.72
N LEU A 214 13.97 -10.83 2.85
CA LEU A 214 14.22 -9.39 2.81
C LEU A 214 14.80 -8.91 4.14
N LYS A 215 15.69 -7.91 4.08
CA LYS A 215 16.34 -7.30 5.25
C LYS A 215 16.21 -5.78 5.20
N PRO A 216 14.99 -5.24 5.32
CA PRO A 216 14.80 -3.79 5.33
C PRO A 216 15.42 -3.18 6.61
N PRO A 217 15.92 -1.93 6.55
CA PRO A 217 16.41 -1.19 7.72
C PRO A 217 15.27 -0.78 8.69
N GLU A 218 15.62 -0.37 9.91
CA GLU A 218 14.68 -0.12 11.02
C GLU A 218 13.59 0.92 10.72
N GLY A 219 13.84 1.88 9.82
CA GLY A 219 12.87 2.89 9.41
C GLY A 219 11.87 2.47 8.33
N VAL A 220 11.94 1.23 7.83
CA VAL A 220 11.00 0.70 6.83
C VAL A 220 9.88 -0.05 7.54
N THR A 221 8.66 0.46 7.39
CA THR A 221 7.45 -0.05 8.04
C THR A 221 6.58 -0.85 7.08
N GLY A 222 6.68 -0.62 5.77
CA GLY A 222 5.89 -1.31 4.75
C GLY A 222 6.73 -1.86 3.60
N LEU A 223 6.34 -3.01 3.07
CA LEU A 223 6.96 -3.68 1.92
C LEU A 223 5.96 -3.82 0.78
N GLU A 224 6.41 -3.61 -0.44
CA GLU A 224 5.57 -3.72 -1.64
C GLU A 224 6.35 -4.33 -2.81
N GLY A 225 5.75 -5.31 -3.48
CA GLY A 225 6.32 -5.93 -4.67
C GLY A 225 6.21 -5.05 -5.91
N ARG A 226 7.24 -5.04 -6.75
CA ARG A 226 7.27 -4.36 -8.05
C ARG A 226 7.96 -5.18 -9.12
N VAL A 227 7.80 -4.75 -10.37
CA VAL A 227 8.63 -5.24 -11.48
C VAL A 227 10.09 -4.93 -11.15
N GLY A 228 10.94 -5.95 -11.07
CA GLY A 228 12.37 -5.79 -10.85
C GLY A 228 12.82 -5.76 -9.39
N GLY A 229 11.92 -5.89 -8.41
CA GLY A 229 12.31 -5.98 -7.00
C GLY A 229 11.22 -5.68 -5.97
N TRP A 230 11.66 -5.23 -4.81
CA TRP A 230 10.85 -4.82 -3.67
C TRP A 230 11.13 -3.37 -3.30
N LEU A 231 10.08 -2.67 -2.89
CA LEU A 231 10.15 -1.35 -2.32
C LEU A 231 9.84 -1.42 -0.82
N GLY A 232 10.61 -0.68 -0.03
CA GLY A 232 10.36 -0.40 1.37
C GLY A 232 9.88 1.04 1.54
N TYR A 233 8.90 1.23 2.41
CA TYR A 233 8.31 2.52 2.75
C TYR A 233 8.49 2.78 4.24
N GLY A 234 8.80 4.02 4.60
CA GLY A 234 8.74 4.49 5.97
C GLY A 234 7.39 5.17 6.26
N VAL A 235 7.41 6.21 7.09
CA VAL A 235 6.21 7.01 7.43
C VAL A 235 5.66 7.77 6.22
N LEU A 236 6.54 8.20 5.31
CA LEU A 236 6.15 8.90 4.08
C LEU A 236 5.78 7.93 2.97
N HIS A 237 5.00 8.40 2.00
CA HIS A 237 4.49 7.60 0.89
C HIS A 237 5.52 7.31 -0.23
N TYR A 238 6.73 7.86 -0.12
CA TYR A 238 7.82 7.64 -1.07
C TYR A 238 8.71 6.47 -0.63
N PRO A 239 9.20 5.63 -1.56
CA PRO A 239 10.08 4.51 -1.23
C PRO A 239 11.37 4.96 -0.53
N SER A 240 11.63 4.46 0.68
CA SER A 240 12.85 4.73 1.45
C SER A 240 13.91 3.65 1.28
N TRP A 241 13.55 2.49 0.76
CA TRP A 241 14.45 1.36 0.57
C TRP A 241 14.06 0.54 -0.66
N VAL A 242 15.05 -0.13 -1.26
CA VAL A 242 14.88 -0.99 -2.44
C VAL A 242 15.73 -2.23 -2.28
N GLU A 243 15.17 -3.38 -2.65
CA GLU A 243 15.89 -4.64 -2.92
C GLU A 243 15.53 -5.11 -4.32
N ALA A 244 16.46 -4.97 -5.27
CA ALA A 244 16.26 -5.34 -6.66
C ALA A 244 16.60 -6.82 -6.93
N ASP A 245 15.99 -7.37 -7.98
CA ASP A 245 16.24 -8.74 -8.42
C ASP A 245 17.67 -8.92 -8.99
N ALA A 246 18.21 -7.84 -9.56
CA ALA A 246 19.55 -7.73 -10.12
C ALA A 246 20.28 -6.50 -9.56
N PRO A 247 21.62 -6.38 -9.71
CA PRO A 247 22.34 -5.18 -9.30
C PRO A 247 21.74 -3.90 -9.90
N LEU A 248 21.65 -2.87 -9.08
CA LEU A 248 21.02 -1.61 -9.44
C LEU A 248 21.91 -0.77 -10.37
N THR A 249 21.28 -0.16 -11.37
CA THR A 249 21.82 0.91 -12.20
C THR A 249 20.96 2.15 -11.98
N PRO A 250 21.40 3.36 -12.39
CA PRO A 250 20.56 4.55 -12.29
C PRO A 250 19.17 4.36 -12.93
N ALA A 251 19.13 3.81 -14.14
CA ALA A 251 17.89 3.56 -14.87
C ALA A 251 16.98 2.51 -14.20
N SER A 252 17.54 1.43 -13.65
CA SER A 252 16.72 0.40 -12.99
C SER A 252 16.19 0.87 -11.64
N LEU A 253 16.97 1.68 -10.90
CA LEU A 253 16.49 2.29 -9.67
C LEU A 253 15.40 3.33 -9.95
N GLU A 254 15.61 4.20 -10.94
CA GLU A 254 14.61 5.19 -11.37
C GLU A 254 13.28 4.52 -11.71
N SER A 255 13.32 3.45 -12.53
CA SER A 255 12.13 2.69 -12.93
C SER A 255 11.41 2.02 -11.76
N LEU A 256 12.14 1.71 -10.67
CA LEU A 256 11.58 1.09 -9.47
C LEU A 256 10.89 2.12 -8.57
N VAL A 257 11.53 3.26 -8.32
CA VAL A 257 11.09 4.21 -7.28
C VAL A 257 10.21 5.35 -7.79
N ALA A 258 10.27 5.66 -9.10
CA ALA A 258 9.49 6.74 -9.71
C ALA A 258 8.40 6.18 -10.63
N VAL A 259 7.13 6.41 -10.27
CA VAL A 259 5.97 6.03 -11.10
C VAL A 259 5.99 6.74 -12.46
N ARG A 260 6.44 8.00 -12.46
CA ARG A 260 6.64 8.83 -13.64
C ARG A 260 7.99 9.54 -13.48
N PRO A 261 9.09 8.94 -13.97
CA PRO A 261 10.39 9.57 -13.88
C PRO A 261 10.48 10.81 -14.77
N PHE A 262 11.30 11.77 -14.35
CA PHE A 262 11.59 12.98 -15.13
C PHE A 262 13.08 13.03 -15.45
N LYS A 263 13.42 13.37 -16.69
CA LYS A 263 14.79 13.78 -17.00
C LYS A 263 15.04 15.20 -16.52
N ALA A 264 16.22 15.44 -15.95
CA ALA A 264 16.61 16.76 -15.45
C ALA A 264 16.46 17.86 -16.53
N SER A 265 16.89 17.57 -17.76
CA SER A 265 16.79 18.47 -18.90
C SER A 265 15.35 18.82 -19.28
N GLU A 266 14.42 17.87 -19.20
CA GLU A 266 13.00 18.09 -19.50
C GLU A 266 12.32 18.95 -18.43
N ALA A 267 12.79 18.87 -17.18
CA ALA A 267 12.33 19.70 -16.08
C ALA A 267 13.00 21.08 -16.00
N GLY A 268 14.09 21.29 -16.76
CA GLY A 268 14.91 22.50 -16.67
C GLY A 268 15.66 22.62 -15.34
N VAL A 269 16.00 21.49 -14.70
CA VAL A 269 16.81 21.43 -13.48
C VAL A 269 18.21 20.91 -13.83
N ASN A 270 19.21 21.33 -13.07
CA ASN A 270 20.59 20.89 -13.25
C ASN A 270 20.98 19.93 -12.11
N ILE A 271 20.57 18.67 -12.27
CA ILE A 271 20.79 17.60 -11.29
C ILE A 271 21.49 16.44 -12.01
N PRO A 272 22.66 15.99 -11.54
CA PRO A 272 23.34 14.83 -12.13
C PRO A 272 22.60 13.53 -11.80
N GLU A 273 22.75 12.49 -12.61
CA GLU A 273 22.16 11.17 -12.35
C GLU A 273 22.84 10.44 -11.18
N THR A 274 24.13 10.71 -10.97
CA THR A 274 24.93 10.07 -9.93
C THR A 274 25.87 11.05 -9.24
N LEU A 275 26.19 10.73 -7.99
CA LEU A 275 27.26 11.34 -7.22
C LEU A 275 28.06 10.26 -6.52
N THR A 276 29.19 10.61 -5.92
CA THR A 276 29.99 9.68 -5.13
C THR A 276 30.34 10.33 -3.80
N LEU A 277 29.91 9.73 -2.69
CA LEU A 277 30.32 10.17 -1.36
C LEU A 277 31.84 9.99 -1.16
N PRO A 278 32.44 10.75 -0.23
CA PRO A 278 33.78 10.46 0.26
C PRO A 278 33.91 8.98 0.64
N GLY A 279 34.99 8.34 0.20
CA GLY A 279 35.19 6.89 0.35
C GLY A 279 34.57 6.03 -0.76
N GLY A 280 34.08 6.63 -1.86
CA GLY A 280 33.75 5.91 -3.08
C GLY A 280 32.36 5.27 -3.10
N LYS A 281 31.46 5.65 -2.19
CA LYS A 281 30.11 5.08 -2.13
C LYS A 281 29.20 5.77 -3.17
N PRO A 282 28.58 5.02 -4.09
CA PRO A 282 27.80 5.61 -5.17
C PRO A 282 26.42 6.08 -4.68
N LEU A 283 26.05 7.29 -5.07
CA LEU A 283 24.72 7.85 -4.94
C LEU A 283 24.04 7.90 -6.31
N VAL A 284 22.77 7.56 -6.35
CA VAL A 284 21.90 7.73 -7.53
C VAL A 284 20.81 8.74 -7.18
N LEU A 285 20.59 9.69 -8.08
CA LEU A 285 19.62 10.76 -7.92
C LEU A 285 18.44 10.47 -8.84
N VAL A 286 17.24 10.45 -8.28
CA VAL A 286 16.01 10.16 -9.03
C VAL A 286 15.03 11.31 -8.88
N LEU A 287 14.54 11.80 -10.01
CA LEU A 287 13.50 12.82 -10.06
C LEU A 287 12.12 12.17 -10.19
N SER A 288 11.18 12.66 -9.37
CA SER A 288 9.80 12.16 -9.34
C SER A 288 8.83 13.29 -9.01
N GLY A 289 7.53 12.98 -8.95
CA GLY A 289 6.49 13.98 -8.68
C GLY A 289 5.97 14.63 -9.96
N ALA A 290 5.76 15.95 -9.94
CA ALA A 290 5.24 16.70 -11.07
C ALA A 290 5.96 18.04 -11.22
N ASN A 291 6.38 18.39 -12.44
CA ASN A 291 7.01 19.68 -12.69
C ASN A 291 6.01 20.83 -12.44
N PRO A 292 6.27 21.75 -11.50
CA PRO A 292 5.36 22.86 -11.21
C PRO A 292 5.38 23.94 -12.28
N TYR A 293 6.36 23.96 -13.17
CA TYR A 293 6.48 24.99 -14.19
C TYR A 293 6.04 24.46 -15.56
N THR A 294 4.79 24.77 -15.94
CA THR A 294 4.24 24.47 -17.26
C THR A 294 3.77 25.74 -17.94
N GLY A 295 4.29 26.04 -19.15
CA GLY A 295 3.86 27.21 -19.93
C GLY A 295 4.27 28.57 -19.33
N GLY A 296 5.32 28.61 -18.49
CA GLY A 296 5.84 29.86 -17.90
C GLY A 296 5.20 30.27 -16.57
N THR A 297 4.03 29.72 -16.22
CA THR A 297 3.38 29.86 -14.90
C THR A 297 3.77 28.73 -13.95
N CYS A 298 3.85 29.05 -12.66
CA CYS A 298 4.11 28.05 -11.62
C CYS A 298 2.80 27.61 -10.94
N ASP A 299 2.63 26.32 -10.78
CA ASP A 299 1.51 25.67 -10.08
C ASP A 299 1.96 25.22 -8.69
N SER A 300 1.43 25.84 -7.64
CA SER A 300 1.82 25.59 -6.24
C SER A 300 1.39 24.22 -5.72
N GLU A 301 0.44 23.55 -6.39
CA GLU A 301 -0.02 22.21 -6.01
C GLU A 301 0.90 21.11 -6.54
N LYS A 302 1.93 21.48 -7.32
CA LYS A 302 2.89 20.56 -7.91
C LYS A 302 4.27 20.77 -7.30
N GLU A 303 5.00 19.67 -7.20
CA GLU A 303 6.37 19.65 -6.74
C GLU A 303 7.14 18.57 -7.50
N LEU A 304 8.29 18.98 -8.06
CA LEU A 304 9.27 18.03 -8.57
C LEU A 304 10.20 17.69 -7.42
N ARG A 305 10.34 16.40 -7.13
CA ARG A 305 11.08 15.88 -5.98
C ARG A 305 12.36 15.20 -6.42
N LEU A 306 13.39 15.36 -5.61
CA LEU A 306 14.66 14.67 -5.69
C LEU A 306 14.75 13.63 -4.57
N GLY A 307 14.89 12.36 -4.95
CA GLY A 307 15.36 11.31 -4.05
C GLY A 307 16.83 11.02 -4.31
N VAL A 308 17.67 11.08 -3.27
CA VAL A 308 19.06 10.63 -3.33
C VAL A 308 19.16 9.28 -2.66
N TYR A 309 19.73 8.30 -3.36
CA TYR A 309 19.81 6.92 -2.91
C TYR A 309 21.25 6.45 -2.85
N LEU A 310 21.66 5.94 -1.69
CA LEU A 310 22.91 5.22 -1.54
C LEU A 310 22.73 3.79 -2.07
N VAL A 311 23.53 3.41 -3.08
CA VAL A 311 23.41 2.12 -3.75
C VAL A 311 24.50 1.16 -3.30
N LYS A 312 24.11 -0.08 -2.98
CA LYS A 312 25.01 -1.18 -2.63
C LYS A 312 24.55 -2.46 -3.31
N GLY A 313 25.14 -2.77 -4.47
CA GLY A 313 24.82 -3.95 -5.25
C GLY A 313 23.35 -3.97 -5.68
N LYS A 314 22.53 -4.83 -5.06
CA LYS A 314 21.08 -4.95 -5.32
C LYS A 314 20.22 -4.05 -4.44
N THR A 315 20.81 -3.37 -3.47
CA THR A 315 20.07 -2.58 -2.48
C THR A 315 20.27 -1.10 -2.68
N ALA A 316 19.25 -0.32 -2.38
CA ALA A 316 19.36 1.13 -2.26
C ALA A 316 18.60 1.63 -1.04
N GLN A 317 19.17 2.60 -0.34
CA GLN A 317 18.53 3.30 0.78
C GLN A 317 18.43 4.78 0.41
N ARG A 318 17.26 5.39 0.59
CA ARG A 318 17.08 6.82 0.40
C ARG A 318 17.76 7.54 1.55
N VAL A 319 18.70 8.41 1.21
CA VAL A 319 19.53 9.16 2.16
C VAL A 319 19.17 10.65 2.19
N LEU A 320 18.41 11.11 1.20
CA LEU A 320 17.79 12.43 1.17
C LEU A 320 16.51 12.38 0.34
N GLU A 321 15.48 13.08 0.80
CA GLU A 321 14.34 13.48 -0.01
C GLU A 321 14.20 14.99 0.11
N TRP A 322 14.19 15.68 -1.03
CA TRP A 322 14.16 17.13 -1.04
C TRP A 322 13.51 17.67 -2.32
N PRO A 323 12.95 18.89 -2.35
CA PRO A 323 12.37 19.44 -3.57
C PRO A 323 13.46 19.75 -4.62
N ALA A 324 13.27 19.30 -5.86
CA ALA A 324 14.05 19.72 -7.02
C ALA A 324 13.47 20.97 -7.69
N ALA A 325 12.16 21.16 -7.63
CA ALA A 325 11.51 22.39 -8.05
C ALA A 325 10.18 22.61 -7.33
N THR A 326 9.98 23.84 -6.85
CA THR A 326 8.71 24.36 -6.29
C THR A 326 8.54 25.81 -6.72
N CYS A 327 7.35 26.38 -6.54
CA CYS A 327 7.14 27.83 -6.78
C CYS A 327 7.93 28.70 -5.79
N ALA A 328 8.09 28.25 -4.55
CA ALA A 328 8.81 28.97 -3.52
C ALA A 328 10.33 28.99 -3.80
N LEU A 329 10.92 27.83 -4.06
CA LEU A 329 12.36 27.70 -4.21
C LEU A 329 12.83 28.05 -5.63
N GLY A 330 12.00 27.86 -6.65
CA GLY A 330 12.45 27.91 -8.03
C GLY A 330 12.79 26.53 -8.56
N ARG A 331 13.70 26.46 -9.53
CA ARG A 331 14.31 25.21 -10.03
C ARG A 331 15.70 25.04 -9.46
N THR A 332 16.12 23.81 -9.17
CA THR A 332 17.52 23.53 -8.84
C THR A 332 18.44 23.91 -10.00
N THR A 333 19.37 24.83 -9.75
CA THR A 333 20.36 25.34 -10.73
C THR A 333 21.73 24.69 -10.59
N SER A 334 22.04 24.18 -9.39
CA SER A 334 23.23 23.34 -9.15
C SER A 334 23.00 22.42 -7.97
N LEU A 335 23.66 21.28 -8.00
CA LEU A 335 23.72 20.31 -6.91
C LEU A 335 25.15 19.77 -6.83
N GLU A 336 25.82 20.08 -5.72
CA GLU A 336 27.26 19.88 -5.56
C GLU A 336 27.54 19.13 -4.27
N LEU A 337 28.36 18.07 -4.35
CA LEU A 337 28.83 17.31 -3.21
C LEU A 337 30.34 17.51 -3.09
N ASP A 338 30.79 18.05 -1.97
CA ASP A 338 32.20 18.34 -1.73
C ASP A 338 32.97 17.13 -1.16
N GLU A 339 34.30 17.29 -1.04
CA GLU A 339 35.20 16.25 -0.54
C GLU A 339 34.98 15.92 0.95
N THR A 340 34.32 16.80 1.70
CA THR A 340 33.98 16.61 3.12
C THR A 340 32.66 15.87 3.31
N GLY A 341 31.90 15.66 2.23
CA GLY A 341 30.58 15.03 2.27
C GLY A 341 29.45 16.03 2.52
N SER A 342 29.69 17.33 2.32
CA SER A 342 28.65 18.36 2.37
C SER A 342 27.99 18.48 1.00
N LEU A 343 26.65 18.42 0.99
CA LEU A 343 25.82 18.55 -0.20
C LEU A 343 25.16 19.93 -0.21
N SER A 344 25.31 20.66 -1.31
CA SER A 344 24.70 21.98 -1.52
C SER A 344 23.73 21.92 -2.70
N ILE A 345 22.51 22.44 -2.51
CA ILE A 345 21.49 22.56 -3.56
C ILE A 345 21.13 24.03 -3.72
N SER A 346 21.45 24.61 -4.89
CA SER A 346 21.11 26.00 -5.19
C SER A 346 19.89 26.09 -6.09
N TYR A 347 19.07 27.11 -5.88
CA TYR A 347 17.83 27.30 -6.63
C TYR A 347 17.74 28.65 -7.33
N SER A 348 16.94 28.69 -8.40
CA SER A 348 16.78 29.87 -9.24
C SER A 348 16.17 31.09 -8.54
N ASN A 349 15.43 30.91 -7.43
CA ASN A 349 14.88 32.04 -6.68
C ASN A 349 15.86 32.59 -5.62
N GLY A 350 17.09 32.05 -5.57
CA GLY A 350 18.16 32.55 -4.69
C GLY A 350 18.55 31.65 -3.51
N PRO A 351 17.68 30.81 -2.90
CA PRO A 351 18.11 29.95 -1.80
C PRO A 351 19.18 28.94 -2.22
N THR A 352 20.14 28.72 -1.32
CA THR A 352 21.00 27.53 -1.32
C THR A 352 20.73 26.79 -0.03
N VAL A 353 20.48 25.49 -0.11
CA VAL A 353 20.24 24.63 1.05
C VAL A 353 21.41 23.67 1.20
N ASN A 354 21.96 23.59 2.41
CA ASN A 354 23.14 22.81 2.72
C ASN A 354 22.79 21.60 3.60
N PHE A 355 23.46 20.48 3.33
CA PHE A 355 23.33 19.24 4.07
C PHE A 355 24.71 18.67 4.39
N ALA A 356 24.83 18.02 5.55
CA ALA A 356 26.01 17.26 5.93
C ALA A 356 25.67 15.78 5.96
N TRP A 357 26.60 14.94 5.53
CA TRP A 357 26.49 13.50 5.71
C TRP A 357 26.59 13.12 7.19
N SER A 358 25.55 12.49 7.72
CA SER A 358 25.42 12.01 9.09
C SER A 358 25.20 10.50 9.06
N GLU A 359 26.28 9.74 9.35
CA GLU A 359 26.33 8.27 9.39
C GLU A 359 25.85 7.55 8.11
N ASP A 360 24.54 7.53 7.89
CA ASP A 360 23.82 6.85 6.82
C ASP A 360 22.86 7.73 6.01
N HIS A 361 22.72 9.03 6.32
CA HIS A 361 21.84 9.95 5.61
C HIS A 361 22.39 11.40 5.54
N PHE A 362 21.70 12.27 4.80
CA PHE A 362 22.00 13.71 4.78
C PHE A 362 21.10 14.45 5.78
N GLU A 363 21.72 15.25 6.65
CA GLU A 363 21.02 16.15 7.59
C GLU A 363 21.19 17.60 7.14
N ARG A 364 20.11 18.38 7.19
CA ARG A 364 20.16 19.81 6.85
C ARG A 364 20.98 20.56 7.92
N THR A 365 21.95 21.36 7.48
CA THR A 365 22.88 22.07 8.39
C THR A 365 22.35 23.42 8.88
N GLU A 366 21.31 23.96 8.24
CA GLU A 366 20.69 25.23 8.61
C GLU A 366 19.60 25.04 9.68
N LEU A 367 19.95 25.33 10.93
CA LEU A 367 18.99 25.54 12.01
C LEU A 367 18.50 27.00 11.98
N GLY A 368 17.24 27.24 11.59
CA GLY A 368 16.50 28.40 12.11
C GLY A 368 16.14 29.57 11.17
N MET A 369 15.64 29.32 9.96
CA MET A 369 14.71 30.28 9.34
C MET A 369 13.44 29.53 8.89
N ARG A 370 12.39 29.68 9.70
CA ARG A 370 11.01 29.35 9.37
C ARG A 370 10.36 30.52 8.66
#